data_AF-A0AAN8K286-F1
#
_entry.id   AF-A0AAN8K286-F1
#
_cell.length_a   1.000
_cell.length_b   1.000
_cell.length_c   1.000
_cell.angle_alpha   90.00
_cell.angle_beta   90.00
_cell.angle_gamma   90.00
#
_symmetry.space_group_name_H-M   'P 1'
#
loop_
_entity.id
_entity.type
_entity.pdbx_description
1 polymer ?
#
loop_
_entity_poly.entity_id
_entity_poly.type
_entity_poly.pdbx_seq_one_letter_code
_entity_poly.pdbx_strand_id
1 'polypeptide(L)'
;MEKESDYGEFNLISTAEEHVKEEVKSVVVERFQTPVSQVEIDTLIHSQTNANTRKNTKWSLNIFNEWRKCRSKGDNDIPELQDMTAEELDYWLQRFLVELRKMNGDEYSPKSVYYIICGLMRHLKDHNIYINILEEADKRFVLTRKVLDAKMKELVSKGVGCKPKTADPVSNEDEDKLWNSGVFGFTNSTSLQYTVFFYACKLFGLRGRDEHRHLEADQFELGNDKNGYYIRYIGRNNKTFTGGLAHLKLKNKDIKHYCTNYGGQRCLYTVFKTYLDAIESGIFYRKPLQNGIRYGKQPVGINKLGNFMKEMCQQAGLVGNYTNHSGKKTCATEMYRNGQDEQSIMERTGHRSVEACRVYKIKSDEMQKQISSVLEAPISAKENSEPVCKKAKISASSPPLKDTRFNEFINTCGPVHFNNCKFTFM
;
A
#
# COMPACT_ATOMS: atom_id res chain seq x y z
N MET A 1 -111.80 -5.50 -6.90
CA MET A 1 -111.80 -4.79 -5.61
C MET A 1 -110.54 -5.26 -4.90
N GLU A 2 -109.40 -4.66 -5.25
CA GLU A 2 -108.73 -3.55 -4.49
C GLU A 2 -108.15 -4.07 -3.15
N LYS A 3 -106.88 -3.88 -2.78
CA LYS A 3 -105.72 -3.17 -3.34
C LYS A 3 -104.43 -3.73 -2.71
N GLU A 4 -103.34 -3.51 -3.43
CA GLU A 4 -101.91 -3.61 -3.11
C GLU A 4 -101.51 -3.29 -1.66
N SER A 5 -100.45 -3.95 -1.14
CA SER A 5 -99.14 -3.31 -1.04
C SER A 5 -98.08 -4.27 -0.50
N ASP A 6 -96.98 -4.25 -1.22
CA ASP A 6 -95.78 -5.06 -1.20
C ASP A 6 -94.81 -4.73 -0.05
N TYR A 7 -93.89 -5.69 0.17
CA TYR A 7 -92.54 -5.59 0.72
C TYR A 7 -92.23 -6.11 2.13
N GLY A 8 -91.44 -7.20 2.13
CA GLY A 8 -90.22 -7.30 2.95
C GLY A 8 -90.22 -8.38 4.03
N GLU A 9 -90.06 -9.64 3.64
CA GLU A 9 -89.82 -10.76 4.54
C GLU A 9 -88.41 -10.65 5.18
N PHE A 10 -88.36 -10.19 6.43
CA PHE A 10 -87.14 -10.19 7.27
C PHE A 10 -87.06 -11.52 8.04
N ASN A 11 -86.30 -12.49 7.51
CA ASN A 11 -85.89 -13.64 8.30
C ASN A 11 -84.60 -13.33 9.07
N LEU A 12 -84.70 -13.47 10.39
CA LEU A 12 -83.63 -13.24 11.35
C LEU A 12 -82.51 -14.28 11.23
N ILE A 13 -81.31 -13.76 10.95
CA ILE A 13 -80.02 -14.01 11.62
C ILE A 13 -79.62 -15.47 11.88
N SER A 14 -78.71 -15.96 11.05
CA SER A 14 -77.42 -16.52 11.49
C SER A 14 -76.46 -16.53 10.31
N THR A 15 -75.69 -15.45 10.16
CA THR A 15 -74.63 -15.28 9.16
C THR A 15 -73.53 -16.33 9.34
N ALA A 16 -73.49 -17.30 8.43
CA ALA A 16 -72.27 -18.03 8.12
C ALA A 16 -71.48 -17.19 7.11
N GLU A 17 -70.58 -16.33 7.61
CA GLU A 17 -69.56 -15.70 6.80
C GLU A 17 -68.20 -16.32 7.15
N GLU A 18 -67.67 -17.08 6.19
CA GLU A 18 -66.30 -17.55 6.17
C GLU A 18 -65.34 -16.36 6.23
N HIS A 19 -64.76 -16.11 7.39
CA HIS A 19 -63.56 -15.29 7.51
C HIS A 19 -62.33 -16.18 7.50
N VAL A 20 -61.74 -16.33 6.32
CA VAL A 20 -60.33 -16.70 6.14
C VAL A 20 -59.48 -15.65 6.87
N LYS A 21 -59.11 -15.96 8.12
CA LYS A 21 -58.05 -15.22 8.81
C LYS A 21 -56.73 -15.59 8.17
N GLU A 22 -56.27 -14.76 7.23
CA GLU A 22 -54.85 -14.66 6.94
C GLU A 22 -54.14 -14.28 8.25
N GLU A 23 -53.47 -15.25 8.86
CA GLU A 23 -52.49 -14.99 9.92
C GLU A 23 -51.34 -14.18 9.31
N VAL A 24 -51.45 -12.86 9.42
CA VAL A 24 -50.30 -11.96 9.30
C VAL A 24 -49.34 -12.32 10.43
N LYS A 25 -48.37 -13.19 10.15
CA LYS A 25 -47.21 -13.39 11.02
C LYS A 25 -46.51 -12.04 11.14
N SER A 26 -46.77 -11.33 12.23
CA SER A 26 -45.98 -10.17 12.62
C SER A 26 -44.54 -10.66 12.78
N VAL A 27 -43.67 -10.32 11.84
CA VAL A 27 -42.24 -10.53 11.99
C VAL A 27 -41.83 -9.59 13.12
N VAL A 28 -41.73 -10.14 14.34
CA VAL A 28 -41.14 -9.43 15.47
C VAL A 28 -39.68 -9.24 15.10
N VAL A 29 -39.35 -8.03 14.64
CA VAL A 29 -37.95 -7.67 14.39
C VAL A 29 -37.32 -7.46 15.77
N GLU A 30 -36.71 -8.52 16.30
CA GLU A 30 -35.95 -8.43 17.54
C GLU A 30 -34.81 -7.42 17.37
N ARG A 31 -34.69 -6.48 18.32
CA ARG A 31 -33.66 -5.42 18.28
C ARG A 31 -32.23 -5.98 18.34
N PHE A 32 -32.05 -7.11 19.02
CA PHE A 32 -30.75 -7.71 19.30
C PHE A 32 -30.63 -9.08 18.64
N GLN A 33 -29.39 -9.49 18.35
CA GLN A 33 -29.12 -10.84 17.89
C GLN A 33 -29.30 -11.85 19.03
N THR A 34 -29.44 -13.12 18.67
CA THR A 34 -29.50 -14.24 19.61
C THR A 34 -28.24 -14.29 20.49
N PRO A 35 -28.34 -14.74 21.75
CA PRO A 35 -27.20 -14.88 22.64
C PRO A 35 -26.05 -15.66 22.00
N VAL A 36 -24.84 -15.08 22.05
CA VAL A 36 -23.62 -15.66 21.47
C VAL A 36 -22.88 -16.54 22.47
N SER A 37 -22.24 -17.58 21.96
CA SER A 37 -21.36 -18.49 22.72
C SER A 37 -19.94 -17.93 22.88
N GLN A 38 -19.19 -18.45 23.85
CA GLN A 38 -17.77 -18.12 24.01
C GLN A 38 -16.95 -18.48 22.75
N VAL A 39 -17.30 -19.57 22.06
CA VAL A 39 -16.65 -20.00 20.81
C VAL A 39 -16.80 -18.94 19.72
N GLU A 40 -17.97 -18.31 19.61
CA GLU A 40 -18.21 -17.23 18.65
C GLU A 40 -17.40 -15.98 18.99
N ILE A 41 -17.31 -15.63 20.27
CA ILE A 41 -16.46 -14.53 20.75
C ILE A 41 -14.99 -14.79 20.42
N ASP A 42 -14.48 -15.98 20.75
CA ASP A 42 -13.10 -16.36 20.48
C ASP A 42 -12.82 -16.38 18.98
N THR A 43 -13.75 -16.89 18.18
CA THR A 43 -13.66 -16.87 16.71
C THR A 43 -13.58 -15.44 16.17
N LEU A 44 -14.40 -14.53 16.72
CA LEU A 44 -14.38 -13.12 16.34
C LEU A 44 -13.03 -12.48 16.70
N ILE A 45 -12.49 -12.74 17.89
CA ILE A 45 -11.17 -12.23 18.31
C ILE A 45 -10.06 -12.78 17.39
N HIS A 46 -10.05 -14.09 17.13
CA HIS A 46 -9.07 -14.72 16.26
C HIS A 46 -9.14 -14.22 14.81
N SER A 47 -10.32 -13.79 14.35
CA SER A 47 -10.51 -13.23 13.00
C SER A 47 -9.79 -11.88 12.81
N GLN A 48 -9.49 -11.15 13.90
CA GLN A 48 -8.83 -9.84 13.84
C GLN A 48 -7.36 -9.93 13.39
N THR A 49 -6.69 -11.05 13.68
CA THR A 49 -5.29 -11.21 13.30
C THR A 49 -5.18 -11.39 11.79
N ASN A 50 -4.32 -10.59 11.15
CA ASN A 50 -4.10 -10.72 9.71
C ASN A 50 -3.52 -12.09 9.35
N ALA A 51 -4.06 -12.75 8.32
CA ALA A 51 -3.59 -14.07 7.89
C ALA A 51 -2.10 -14.12 7.52
N ASN A 52 -1.56 -13.04 6.93
CA ASN A 52 -0.13 -12.94 6.63
C ASN A 52 0.70 -12.80 7.91
N THR A 53 0.18 -12.12 8.94
CA THR A 53 0.82 -12.04 10.25
C THR A 53 0.92 -13.42 10.88
N ARG A 54 -0.15 -14.23 10.85
CA ARG A 54 -0.12 -15.63 11.33
C ARG A 54 0.91 -16.47 10.57
N LYS A 55 0.93 -16.37 9.24
CA LYS A 55 1.93 -17.05 8.39
C LYS A 55 3.35 -16.63 8.73
N ASN A 56 3.58 -15.34 8.96
CA ASN A 56 4.89 -14.82 9.35
C ASN A 56 5.31 -15.30 10.74
N THR A 57 4.41 -15.30 11.74
CA THR A 57 4.67 -15.88 13.07
C THR A 57 5.08 -17.34 12.96
N LYS A 58 4.31 -18.16 12.23
CA LYS A 58 4.62 -19.57 12.01
C LYS A 58 5.96 -19.77 11.30
N TRP A 59 6.25 -18.96 10.29
CA TRP A 59 7.54 -18.99 9.59
C TRP A 59 8.72 -18.70 10.51
N SER A 60 8.63 -17.66 11.36
CA SER A 60 9.68 -17.34 12.33
C SER A 60 9.89 -18.46 13.36
N LEU A 61 8.79 -19.02 13.89
CA LEU A 61 8.84 -20.14 14.81
C LEU A 61 9.47 -21.39 14.16
N ASN A 62 9.11 -21.69 12.92
CA ASN A 62 9.68 -22.82 12.19
C ASN A 62 11.20 -22.69 12.04
N ILE A 63 11.70 -21.49 11.72
CA ILE A 63 13.16 -21.24 11.63
C ILE A 63 13.83 -21.50 12.98
N PHE A 64 13.23 -21.01 14.08
CA PHE A 64 13.76 -21.26 15.42
C PHE A 64 13.77 -22.75 15.76
N ASN A 65 12.68 -23.47 15.47
CA ASN A 65 12.57 -24.90 15.74
C ASN A 65 13.49 -25.75 14.86
N GLU A 66 13.73 -25.37 13.61
CA GLU A 66 14.71 -26.02 12.73
C GLU A 66 16.13 -25.83 13.28
N TRP A 67 16.50 -24.61 13.66
CA TRP A 67 17.78 -24.33 14.31
C TRP A 67 17.92 -25.11 15.62
N ARG A 68 16.88 -25.14 16.45
CA ARG A 68 16.80 -25.88 17.72
C ARG A 68 17.13 -27.35 17.50
N LYS A 69 16.48 -27.99 16.53
CA LYS A 69 16.71 -29.41 16.18
C LYS A 69 18.13 -29.67 15.68
N CYS A 70 18.68 -28.78 14.85
CA CYS A 70 20.05 -28.93 14.35
C CYS A 70 21.10 -28.78 15.46
N ARG A 71 20.82 -27.94 16.45
CA ARG A 71 21.74 -27.65 17.55
C ARG A 71 21.63 -28.63 18.71
N SER A 72 20.44 -29.16 18.97
CA SER A 72 20.22 -30.13 20.04
C SER A 72 20.95 -31.42 19.70
N LYS A 73 22.06 -31.69 20.40
CA LYS A 73 22.93 -32.87 20.23
C LYS A 73 23.34 -33.39 21.60
N GLY A 74 23.16 -34.70 21.82
CA GLY A 74 23.44 -35.32 23.13
C GLY A 74 22.54 -34.75 24.24
N ASP A 75 23.12 -34.46 25.40
CA ASP A 75 22.39 -33.95 26.59
C ASP A 75 22.01 -32.46 26.52
N ASN A 76 22.36 -31.75 25.43
CA ASN A 76 21.97 -30.36 25.22
C ASN A 76 20.63 -30.28 24.49
N ASP A 77 19.54 -30.63 25.18
CA ASP A 77 18.18 -30.39 24.68
C ASP A 77 17.81 -28.92 24.87
N ILE A 78 17.46 -28.25 23.79
CA ILE A 78 17.06 -26.84 23.84
C ILE A 78 15.53 -26.81 24.02
N PRO A 79 15.01 -26.17 25.09
CA PRO A 79 13.57 -26.15 25.38
C PRO A 79 12.73 -25.56 24.24
N GLU A 80 11.43 -25.80 24.25
CA GLU A 80 10.53 -25.08 23.35
C GLU A 80 10.49 -23.60 23.72
N LEU A 81 10.20 -22.75 22.74
CA LEU A 81 10.30 -21.30 22.92
C LEU A 81 9.40 -20.80 24.08
N GLN A 82 8.20 -21.35 24.20
CA GLN A 82 7.22 -21.01 25.23
C GLN A 82 7.56 -21.59 26.62
N ASP A 83 8.47 -22.56 26.70
CA ASP A 83 8.85 -23.22 27.94
C ASP A 83 10.14 -22.63 28.54
N MET A 84 10.80 -21.70 27.83
CA MET A 84 12.03 -21.04 28.29
C MET A 84 11.75 -19.97 29.35
N THR A 85 12.60 -19.94 30.38
CA THR A 85 12.75 -18.78 31.26
C THR A 85 13.30 -17.57 30.49
N ALA A 86 13.22 -16.37 31.07
CA ALA A 86 13.74 -15.17 30.42
C ALA A 86 15.26 -15.23 30.20
N GLU A 87 15.97 -15.84 31.15
CA GLU A 87 17.41 -16.04 31.13
C GLU A 87 17.83 -17.05 30.05
N GLU A 88 17.12 -18.17 29.94
CA GLU A 88 17.34 -19.16 28.87
C GLU A 88 17.02 -18.56 27.50
N LEU A 89 15.94 -17.79 27.41
CA LEU A 89 15.53 -17.14 26.18
C LEU A 89 16.59 -16.12 25.73
N ASP A 90 17.11 -15.28 26.62
CA ASP A 90 18.20 -14.36 26.29
C ASP A 90 19.45 -15.12 25.85
N TYR A 91 19.82 -16.19 26.58
CA TYR A 91 20.97 -17.02 26.25
C TYR A 91 20.85 -17.66 24.86
N TRP A 92 19.73 -18.33 24.54
CA TRP A 92 19.56 -19.06 23.28
C TRP A 92 19.35 -18.13 22.08
N LEU A 93 18.65 -17.01 22.24
CA LEU A 93 18.43 -16.06 21.15
C LEU A 93 19.72 -15.41 20.65
N GLN A 94 20.68 -15.13 21.53
CA GLN A 94 22.00 -14.65 21.11
C GLN A 94 22.66 -15.60 20.10
N ARG A 95 22.66 -16.90 20.40
CA ARG A 95 23.27 -17.92 19.53
C ARG A 95 22.48 -18.08 18.24
N PHE A 96 21.15 -18.17 18.36
CA PHE A 96 20.25 -18.26 17.23
C PHE A 96 20.49 -17.13 16.22
N LEU A 97 20.64 -15.88 16.70
CA LEU A 97 20.86 -14.71 15.86
C LEU A 97 22.18 -14.75 15.07
N VAL A 98 23.25 -15.23 15.70
CA VAL A 98 24.58 -15.34 15.06
C VAL A 98 24.59 -16.44 13.99
N GLU A 99 23.91 -17.55 14.27
CA GLU A 99 23.89 -18.77 13.45
C GLU A 99 22.81 -18.77 12.37
N LEU A 100 21.93 -17.78 12.38
CA LEU A 100 20.81 -17.69 11.47
C LEU A 100 21.25 -17.69 10.00
N ARG A 101 20.78 -18.68 9.23
CA ARG A 101 21.01 -18.81 7.78
C ARG A 101 19.75 -19.28 7.07
N LYS A 102 19.60 -18.90 5.80
CA LYS A 102 18.56 -19.44 4.92
C LYS A 102 18.85 -20.90 4.59
N MET A 103 17.85 -21.62 4.07
CA MET A 103 18.02 -23.02 3.63
C MET A 103 19.14 -23.21 2.59
N ASN A 104 19.40 -22.20 1.76
CA ASN A 104 20.48 -22.23 0.77
C ASN A 104 21.85 -21.82 1.33
N GLY A 105 21.97 -21.60 2.64
CA GLY A 105 23.20 -21.16 3.31
C GLY A 105 23.43 -19.65 3.34
N ASP A 106 22.66 -18.85 2.59
CA ASP A 106 22.83 -17.40 2.56
C ASP A 106 22.42 -16.72 3.87
N GLU A 107 22.99 -15.53 4.12
CA GLU A 107 22.55 -14.67 5.21
C GLU A 107 21.17 -14.03 4.93
N TYR A 108 20.37 -13.86 5.99
CA TYR A 108 19.15 -13.06 5.94
C TYR A 108 19.48 -11.56 5.86
N SER A 109 18.56 -10.76 5.31
CA SER A 109 18.71 -9.30 5.36
C SER A 109 18.57 -8.79 6.81
N PRO A 110 19.19 -7.66 7.19
CA PRO A 110 19.06 -7.09 8.54
C PRO A 110 17.60 -6.99 9.01
N LYS A 111 16.73 -6.54 8.10
CA LYS A 111 15.29 -6.39 8.34
C LYS A 111 14.58 -7.73 8.54
N SER A 112 14.99 -8.78 7.82
CA SER A 112 14.45 -10.13 8.01
C SER A 112 14.83 -10.70 9.37
N VAL A 113 16.07 -10.48 9.85
CA VAL A 113 16.52 -10.91 11.18
C VAL A 113 15.66 -10.27 12.27
N TYR A 114 15.45 -8.94 12.19
CA TYR A 114 14.56 -8.22 13.09
C TYR A 114 13.12 -8.78 13.08
N TYR A 115 12.57 -9.06 11.89
CA TYR A 115 11.23 -9.60 11.77
C TYR A 115 11.07 -11.03 12.30
N ILE A 116 12.14 -11.83 12.29
CA ILE A 116 12.12 -13.15 12.93
C ILE A 116 11.92 -12.99 14.44
N ILE A 117 12.67 -12.11 15.10
CA ILE A 117 12.48 -11.81 16.54
C ILE A 117 11.06 -11.31 16.82
N CYS A 118 10.54 -10.40 15.99
CA CYS A 118 9.15 -9.94 16.13
C CYS A 118 8.12 -11.08 15.99
N GLY A 119 8.40 -12.07 15.12
CA GLY A 119 7.56 -13.25 14.97
C GLY A 119 7.60 -14.16 16.19
N LEU A 120 8.78 -14.37 16.79
CA LEU A 120 8.95 -15.14 18.03
C LEU A 120 8.24 -14.46 19.22
N MET A 121 8.41 -13.15 19.39
CA MET A 121 7.68 -12.37 20.41
C MET A 121 6.16 -12.49 20.23
N ARG A 122 5.68 -12.48 18.99
CA ARG A 122 4.25 -12.64 18.72
C ARG A 122 3.76 -14.02 19.12
N HIS A 123 4.55 -15.07 18.83
CA HIS A 123 4.22 -16.43 19.25
C HIS A 123 4.12 -16.56 20.78
N LEU A 124 5.07 -15.98 21.53
CA LEU A 124 5.02 -15.94 23.00
C LEU A 124 3.73 -15.25 23.49
N LYS A 125 3.39 -14.11 22.90
CA LYS A 125 2.15 -13.39 23.22
C LYS A 125 0.90 -14.23 22.93
N ASP A 126 0.87 -14.96 21.83
CA ASP A 126 -0.23 -15.87 21.47
C ASP A 126 -0.37 -17.03 22.48
N HIS A 127 0.67 -17.34 23.26
CA HIS A 127 0.68 -18.31 24.38
C HIS A 127 0.51 -17.63 25.75
N ASN A 128 0.02 -16.39 25.80
CA ASN A 128 -0.14 -15.58 27.02
C ASN A 128 1.17 -15.26 27.77
N ILE A 129 2.32 -15.34 27.08
CA ILE A 129 3.62 -14.95 27.60
C ILE A 129 3.96 -13.55 27.10
N TYR A 130 3.79 -12.55 27.96
CA TYR A 130 3.95 -11.14 27.62
C TYR A 130 5.39 -10.65 27.83
N ILE A 131 6.31 -11.15 26.98
CA ILE A 131 7.71 -10.71 26.96
C ILE A 131 7.95 -9.80 25.77
N ASN A 132 8.53 -8.62 26.02
CA ASN A 132 9.01 -7.73 24.97
C ASN A 132 10.55 -7.70 24.97
N ILE A 133 11.16 -8.58 24.18
CA ILE A 133 12.63 -8.72 24.05
C ILE A 133 13.29 -7.40 23.63
N LEU A 134 12.57 -6.59 22.84
CA LEU A 134 13.05 -5.33 22.28
C LEU A 134 12.88 -4.13 23.22
N GLU A 135 12.21 -4.30 24.37
CA GLU A 135 12.02 -3.23 25.35
C GLU A 135 13.33 -2.87 26.04
N GLU A 136 13.75 -1.61 25.96
CA GLU A 136 15.03 -1.18 26.57
C GLU A 136 15.01 -1.26 28.09
N ALA A 137 13.84 -1.03 28.70
CA ALA A 137 13.64 -1.12 30.14
C ALA A 137 13.78 -2.56 30.68
N ASP A 138 13.53 -3.58 29.86
CA ASP A 138 13.70 -4.98 30.27
C ASP A 138 15.18 -5.38 30.20
N LYS A 139 15.83 -5.40 31.36
CA LYS A 139 17.27 -5.69 31.50
C LYS A 139 17.64 -7.15 31.23
N ARG A 140 16.67 -8.07 31.20
CA ARG A 140 16.93 -9.50 30.99
C ARG A 140 17.41 -9.81 29.56
N PHE A 141 17.03 -8.98 28.58
CA PHE A 141 17.34 -9.21 27.16
C PHE A 141 18.41 -8.26 26.58
N VAL A 142 19.26 -7.67 27.44
CA VAL A 142 20.30 -6.71 27.00
C VAL A 142 21.27 -7.34 26.01
N LEU A 143 21.69 -8.59 26.24
CA LEU A 143 22.65 -9.26 25.37
C LEU A 143 22.01 -9.63 24.03
N THR A 144 20.80 -10.18 24.03
CA THR A 144 20.04 -10.44 22.80
C THR A 144 19.90 -9.19 21.94
N ARG A 145 19.56 -8.03 22.54
CA ARG A 145 19.46 -6.76 21.80
C ARG A 145 20.80 -6.31 21.23
N LYS A 146 21.88 -6.40 21.99
CA LYS A 146 23.24 -6.08 21.52
C LYS A 146 23.66 -6.97 20.35
N VAL A 147 23.41 -8.28 20.46
CA VAL A 147 23.73 -9.25 19.40
C VAL A 147 22.88 -9.00 18.16
N LEU A 148 21.58 -8.72 18.32
CA LEU A 148 20.69 -8.36 17.21
C LEU A 148 21.20 -7.12 16.46
N ASP A 149 21.50 -6.05 17.18
CA ASP A 149 22.03 -4.81 16.60
C ASP A 149 23.38 -5.02 15.92
N ALA A 150 24.32 -5.70 16.58
CA ALA A 150 25.62 -6.04 16.02
C ALA A 150 25.48 -6.88 14.74
N LYS A 151 24.61 -7.90 14.75
CA LYS A 151 24.36 -8.74 13.58
C LYS A 151 23.77 -7.94 12.43
N MET A 152 22.81 -7.07 12.71
CA MET A 152 22.22 -6.19 11.68
C MET A 152 23.26 -5.24 11.08
N LYS A 153 24.15 -4.65 11.89
CA LYS A 153 25.26 -3.80 11.43
C LYS A 153 26.28 -4.57 10.58
N GLU A 154 26.66 -5.78 11.00
CA GLU A 154 27.54 -6.68 10.25
C GLU A 154 26.96 -7.02 8.86
N LEU A 155 25.66 -7.31 8.79
CA LEU A 155 25.00 -7.60 7.53
C LEU A 155 24.98 -6.38 6.58
N VAL A 156 24.76 -5.19 7.13
CA VAL A 156 24.83 -3.93 6.36
C VAL A 156 26.25 -3.68 5.85
N SER A 157 27.28 -3.89 6.67
CA SER A 157 28.67 -3.67 6.26
C SER A 157 29.11 -4.63 5.15
N LYS A 158 28.56 -5.85 5.13
CA LYS A 158 28.71 -6.82 4.02
C LYS A 158 27.88 -6.48 2.77
N GLY A 159 27.08 -5.42 2.79
CA GLY A 159 26.19 -5.05 1.69
C GLY A 159 24.92 -5.89 1.57
N VAL A 160 24.63 -6.76 2.55
CA VAL A 160 23.47 -7.66 2.51
C VAL A 160 22.18 -6.88 2.67
N GLY A 161 21.32 -6.93 1.65
CA GLY A 161 20.02 -6.25 1.66
C GLY A 161 20.08 -4.75 1.34
N CYS A 162 21.24 -4.20 0.94
CA CYS A 162 21.39 -2.79 0.58
C CYS A 162 20.66 -2.41 -0.72
N LYS A 163 20.34 -3.37 -1.58
CA LYS A 163 19.54 -3.19 -2.80
C LYS A 163 18.20 -3.89 -2.67
N PRO A 164 17.18 -3.28 -2.04
CA PRO A 164 15.87 -3.89 -1.93
C PRO A 164 15.24 -4.02 -3.33
N LYS A 165 14.74 -5.22 -3.65
CA LYS A 165 13.92 -5.45 -4.86
C LYS A 165 12.55 -4.83 -4.65
N THR A 166 12.42 -3.54 -4.95
CA THR A 166 11.13 -2.83 -4.92
C THR A 166 10.48 -2.88 -6.30
N ALA A 167 9.16 -2.77 -6.35
CA ALA A 167 8.45 -2.68 -7.63
C ALA A 167 8.84 -1.40 -8.35
N ASP A 168 8.97 -1.42 -9.68
CA ASP A 168 9.29 -0.22 -10.47
C ASP A 168 8.01 0.56 -10.78
N PRO A 169 8.03 1.90 -10.82
CA PRO A 169 6.92 2.67 -11.37
C PRO A 169 6.83 2.41 -12.88
N VAL A 170 5.62 2.36 -13.41
CA VAL A 170 5.36 2.43 -14.86
C VAL A 170 5.59 3.88 -15.31
N SER A 171 6.51 4.08 -16.26
CA SER A 171 6.80 5.40 -16.86
C SER A 171 5.75 5.78 -17.91
N ASN A 172 5.77 7.02 -18.38
CA ASN A 172 4.83 7.47 -19.43
C ASN A 172 5.08 6.73 -20.75
N GLU A 173 6.33 6.46 -21.09
CA GLU A 173 6.73 5.71 -22.29
C GLU A 173 6.29 4.24 -22.21
N ASP A 174 6.37 3.63 -21.03
CA ASP A 174 5.90 2.27 -20.81
C ASP A 174 4.37 2.17 -20.83
N GLU A 175 3.67 3.19 -20.31
CA GLU A 175 2.22 3.33 -20.46
C GLU A 175 1.82 3.50 -21.92
N ASP A 176 2.56 4.29 -22.71
CA ASP A 176 2.36 4.42 -24.15
C ASP A 176 2.50 3.08 -24.88
N LYS A 177 3.52 2.28 -24.54
CA LYS A 177 3.69 0.93 -25.10
C LYS A 177 2.51 0.02 -24.75
N LEU A 178 2.00 0.07 -23.52
CA LEU A 178 0.83 -0.72 -23.10
C LEU A 178 -0.42 -0.37 -23.93
N TRP A 179 -0.63 0.91 -24.25
CA TRP A 179 -1.70 1.35 -25.14
C TRP A 179 -1.44 0.95 -26.60
N ASN A 180 -0.25 1.21 -27.13
CA ASN A 180 0.07 0.99 -28.55
C ASN A 180 0.14 -0.50 -28.93
N SER A 181 0.47 -1.38 -27.98
CA SER A 181 0.46 -2.84 -28.18
C SER A 181 -0.93 -3.47 -28.13
N GLY A 182 -1.97 -2.71 -27.76
CA GLY A 182 -3.33 -3.23 -27.58
C GLY A 182 -3.54 -4.04 -26.29
N VAL A 183 -2.52 -4.13 -25.42
CA VAL A 183 -2.66 -4.69 -24.07
C VAL A 183 -3.65 -3.85 -23.27
N PHE A 184 -3.60 -2.51 -23.42
CA PHE A 184 -4.66 -1.61 -23.00
C PHE A 184 -5.61 -1.29 -24.16
N GLY A 185 -6.86 -1.01 -23.83
CA GLY A 185 -7.85 -0.53 -24.78
C GLY A 185 -9.23 -1.11 -24.58
N PHE A 186 -10.02 -1.08 -25.66
CA PHE A 186 -11.44 -1.40 -25.67
C PHE A 186 -11.78 -2.51 -26.67
N THR A 187 -10.79 -3.16 -27.25
CA THR A 187 -11.00 -4.12 -28.35
C THR A 187 -11.60 -5.43 -27.86
N ASN A 188 -11.31 -5.83 -26.62
CA ASN A 188 -11.79 -7.06 -26.02
C ASN A 188 -11.85 -6.96 -24.48
N SER A 189 -12.56 -7.90 -23.88
CA SER A 189 -12.76 -7.99 -22.42
C SER A 189 -11.47 -8.00 -21.59
N THR A 190 -10.41 -8.65 -22.08
CA THR A 190 -9.14 -8.76 -21.36
C THR A 190 -8.41 -7.42 -21.36
N SER A 191 -8.24 -6.81 -22.54
CA SER A 191 -7.57 -5.51 -22.66
C SER A 191 -8.28 -4.44 -21.83
N LEU A 192 -9.63 -4.39 -21.89
CA LEU A 192 -10.40 -3.45 -21.07
C LEU A 192 -10.22 -3.68 -19.58
N GLN A 193 -10.24 -4.94 -19.14
CA GLN A 193 -10.05 -5.28 -17.73
C GLN A 193 -8.64 -4.94 -17.24
N TYR A 194 -7.60 -5.13 -18.07
CA TYR A 194 -6.24 -4.72 -17.75
C TYR A 194 -6.11 -3.20 -17.65
N THR A 195 -6.72 -2.45 -18.57
CA THR A 195 -6.76 -0.98 -18.50
C THR A 195 -7.43 -0.51 -17.22
N VAL A 196 -8.63 -1.01 -16.90
CA VAL A 196 -9.35 -0.67 -15.66
C VAL A 196 -8.53 -1.05 -14.44
N PHE A 197 -7.90 -2.22 -14.42
CA PHE A 197 -7.07 -2.66 -13.30
C PHE A 197 -5.87 -1.74 -13.05
N PHE A 198 -5.14 -1.39 -14.11
CA PHE A 198 -4.00 -0.48 -14.01
C PHE A 198 -4.42 0.89 -13.49
N TYR A 199 -5.47 1.49 -14.05
CA TYR A 199 -5.95 2.79 -13.60
C TYR A 199 -6.62 2.73 -12.22
N ALA A 200 -7.20 1.61 -11.81
CA ALA A 200 -7.61 1.44 -10.42
C ALA A 200 -6.42 1.54 -9.45
N CYS A 201 -5.26 1.01 -9.84
CA CYS A 201 -4.02 1.15 -9.07
C CYS A 201 -3.42 2.57 -9.14
N LYS A 202 -3.34 3.16 -10.34
CA LYS A 202 -2.72 4.47 -10.60
C LYS A 202 -3.57 5.64 -10.07
N LEU A 203 -4.89 5.60 -10.23
CA LEU A 203 -5.77 6.72 -9.85
C LEU A 203 -6.18 6.67 -8.38
N PHE A 204 -6.41 5.48 -7.83
CA PHE A 204 -6.98 5.32 -6.47
C PHE A 204 -5.98 4.73 -5.47
N GLY A 205 -4.75 4.44 -5.92
CA GLY A 205 -3.69 3.89 -5.09
C GLY A 205 -4.00 2.48 -4.55
N LEU A 206 -4.85 1.72 -5.25
CA LEU A 206 -5.12 0.31 -4.95
C LEU A 206 -3.90 -0.54 -5.29
N ARG A 207 -3.72 -1.64 -4.57
CA ARG A 207 -2.55 -2.52 -4.81
C ARG A 207 -2.70 -3.94 -4.28
N GLY A 208 -3.51 -4.15 -3.24
CA GLY A 208 -3.58 -5.44 -2.58
C GLY A 208 -4.36 -6.42 -3.44
N ARG A 209 -3.83 -7.63 -3.71
CA ARG A 209 -4.63 -8.66 -4.41
C ARG A 209 -5.93 -8.98 -3.66
N ASP A 210 -5.88 -8.94 -2.32
CA ASP A 210 -7.07 -9.14 -1.47
C ASP A 210 -8.04 -7.96 -1.64
N GLU A 211 -7.53 -6.73 -1.68
CA GLU A 211 -8.32 -5.51 -1.91
C GLU A 211 -9.02 -5.58 -3.29
N HIS A 212 -8.28 -5.90 -4.35
CA HIS A 212 -8.87 -6.09 -5.68
C HIS A 212 -9.89 -7.24 -5.72
N ARG A 213 -9.62 -8.36 -5.04
CA ARG A 213 -10.53 -9.53 -5.03
C ARG A 213 -11.90 -9.22 -4.43
N HIS A 214 -11.98 -8.27 -3.50
CA HIS A 214 -13.21 -7.89 -2.82
C HIS A 214 -13.79 -6.56 -3.33
N LEU A 215 -13.27 -5.99 -4.42
CA LEU A 215 -13.88 -4.82 -5.03
C LEU A 215 -15.26 -5.16 -5.59
N GLU A 216 -16.18 -4.22 -5.40
CA GLU A 216 -17.52 -4.25 -5.98
C GLU A 216 -17.73 -3.05 -6.92
N ALA A 217 -18.63 -3.22 -7.88
CA ALA A 217 -18.95 -2.21 -8.90
C ALA A 217 -19.51 -0.92 -8.30
N ASP A 218 -20.29 -1.03 -7.23
CA ASP A 218 -20.89 0.10 -6.51
C ASP A 218 -19.89 0.97 -5.73
N GLN A 219 -18.62 0.52 -5.62
CA GLN A 219 -17.54 1.34 -5.10
C GLN A 219 -17.03 2.37 -6.10
N PHE A 220 -17.50 2.32 -7.36
CA PHE A 220 -17.13 3.25 -8.42
C PHE A 220 -18.37 3.99 -8.91
N GLU A 221 -18.35 5.32 -8.78
CA GLU A 221 -19.40 6.20 -9.29
C GLU A 221 -18.86 7.02 -10.47
N LEU A 222 -19.60 7.02 -11.57
CA LEU A 222 -19.33 7.89 -12.72
C LEU A 222 -20.28 9.08 -12.66
N GLY A 223 -19.76 10.27 -12.93
CA GLY A 223 -20.59 11.46 -12.98
C GLY A 223 -19.99 12.57 -13.81
N ASN A 224 -20.75 13.64 -13.93
CA ASN A 224 -20.36 14.88 -14.57
C ASN A 224 -20.87 16.02 -13.69
N ASP A 225 -19.97 16.92 -13.31
CA ASP A 225 -20.32 18.15 -12.59
C ASP A 225 -19.75 19.37 -13.32
N LYS A 226 -19.86 20.55 -12.70
CA LYS A 226 -19.34 21.80 -13.28
C LYS A 226 -17.84 21.77 -13.63
N ASN A 227 -17.07 20.86 -13.04
CA ASN A 227 -15.64 20.71 -13.31
C ASN A 227 -15.34 19.61 -14.35
N GLY A 228 -16.38 18.96 -14.87
CA GLY A 228 -16.31 17.95 -15.92
C GLY A 228 -16.61 16.53 -15.44
N TYR A 229 -16.31 15.57 -16.34
CA TYR A 229 -16.52 14.16 -16.11
C TYR A 229 -15.54 13.61 -15.07
N TYR A 230 -16.03 12.78 -14.15
CA TYR A 230 -15.22 12.19 -13.10
C TYR A 230 -15.52 10.71 -12.85
N ILE A 231 -14.55 10.04 -12.24
CA ILE A 231 -14.67 8.72 -11.65
C ILE A 231 -14.42 8.89 -10.15
N ARG A 232 -15.37 8.51 -9.31
CA ARG A 232 -15.23 8.52 -7.85
C ARG A 232 -15.10 7.10 -7.35
N TYR A 233 -14.11 6.87 -6.49
CA TYR A 233 -13.89 5.61 -5.80
C TYR A 233 -14.14 5.79 -4.31
N ILE A 234 -15.04 4.96 -3.76
CA ILE A 234 -15.33 4.90 -2.33
C ILE A 234 -14.75 3.60 -1.78
N GLY A 235 -13.70 3.75 -0.99
CA GLY A 235 -13.03 2.66 -0.31
C GLY A 235 -13.94 1.99 0.72
N ARG A 236 -13.68 0.70 0.95
CA ARG A 236 -14.18 -0.09 2.07
C ARG A 236 -13.00 -0.57 2.90
N ASN A 237 -13.08 -1.74 3.53
CA ASN A 237 -11.96 -2.31 4.27
C ASN A 237 -10.74 -2.53 3.35
N ASN A 238 -9.57 -2.03 3.75
CA ASN A 238 -8.30 -2.27 3.07
C ASN A 238 -7.14 -2.40 4.07
N LYS A 239 -5.94 -2.77 3.60
CA LYS A 239 -4.75 -2.95 4.46
C LYS A 239 -4.42 -1.73 5.33
N THR A 240 -4.75 -0.52 4.86
CA THR A 240 -4.50 0.75 5.54
C THR A 240 -5.75 1.35 6.16
N PHE A 241 -6.86 0.62 6.21
CA PHE A 241 -8.11 1.03 6.86
C PHE A 241 -8.96 -0.22 7.14
N THR A 242 -8.79 -0.80 8.33
CA THR A 242 -9.53 -1.99 8.76
C THR A 242 -10.70 -1.65 9.71
N GLY A 243 -10.95 -0.35 9.95
CA GLY A 243 -11.82 0.09 11.04
C GLY A 243 -11.27 -0.28 12.42
N GLY A 244 -12.16 -0.39 13.41
CA GLY A 244 -11.83 -0.75 14.79
C GLY A 244 -11.29 0.42 15.62
N LEU A 245 -10.98 0.13 16.89
CA LEU A 245 -10.62 1.14 17.89
C LEU A 245 -9.43 2.02 17.47
N ALA A 246 -8.43 1.42 16.83
CA ALA A 246 -7.23 2.12 16.35
C ALA A 246 -7.51 3.08 15.18
N HIS A 247 -8.66 2.98 14.51
CA HIS A 247 -8.99 3.73 13.30
C HIS A 247 -10.23 4.63 13.46
N LEU A 248 -10.73 4.86 14.68
CA LEU A 248 -11.91 5.68 14.95
C LEU A 248 -11.83 7.10 14.35
N LYS A 249 -10.62 7.67 14.31
CA LYS A 249 -10.39 9.02 13.78
C LYS A 249 -10.05 9.04 12.29
N LEU A 250 -9.94 7.88 11.65
CA LEU A 250 -9.54 7.79 10.25
C LEU A 250 -10.77 7.82 9.35
N LYS A 251 -10.63 8.53 8.23
CA LYS A 251 -11.59 8.45 7.14
C LYS A 251 -11.12 7.41 6.14
N ASN A 252 -12.08 6.68 5.58
CA ASN A 252 -11.77 5.80 4.48
C ASN A 252 -11.46 6.61 3.22
N LYS A 253 -10.87 5.97 2.22
CA LYS A 253 -10.61 6.61 0.93
C LYS A 253 -11.94 6.99 0.28
N ASP A 254 -12.06 8.26 -0.07
CA ASP A 254 -13.09 8.79 -0.96
C ASP A 254 -12.36 9.68 -1.96
N ILE A 255 -12.17 9.14 -3.16
CA ILE A 255 -11.32 9.75 -4.18
C ILE A 255 -12.17 10.07 -5.39
N LYS A 256 -12.38 11.36 -5.67
CA LYS A 256 -12.88 11.83 -6.96
C LYS A 256 -11.71 12.17 -7.89
N HIS A 257 -11.69 11.56 -9.07
CA HIS A 257 -10.71 11.81 -10.14
C HIS A 257 -11.41 12.40 -11.36
N TYR A 258 -11.02 13.63 -11.74
CA TYR A 258 -11.55 14.29 -12.94
C TYR A 258 -10.82 13.82 -14.19
N CYS A 259 -11.58 13.42 -15.21
CA CYS A 259 -11.07 12.95 -16.48
C CYS A 259 -10.90 14.12 -17.45
N THR A 260 -9.66 14.62 -17.59
CA THR A 260 -9.34 15.76 -18.45
C THR A 260 -9.35 15.45 -19.95
N ASN A 261 -9.24 14.18 -20.32
CA ASN A 261 -9.20 13.72 -21.72
C ASN A 261 -10.54 13.09 -22.17
N TYR A 262 -11.66 13.72 -21.82
CA TYR A 262 -12.98 13.23 -22.25
C TYR A 262 -13.12 13.31 -23.79
N GLY A 263 -13.59 12.22 -24.42
CA GLY A 263 -13.69 12.12 -25.88
C GLY A 263 -12.40 11.74 -26.61
N GLY A 264 -11.25 11.68 -25.93
CA GLY A 264 -9.99 11.21 -26.51
C GLY A 264 -9.88 9.68 -26.59
N GLN A 265 -8.89 9.20 -27.36
CA GLN A 265 -8.63 7.76 -27.56
C GLN A 265 -8.33 6.98 -26.26
N ARG A 266 -7.86 7.69 -25.22
CA ARG A 266 -7.53 7.14 -23.89
C ARG A 266 -8.44 7.69 -22.79
N CYS A 267 -9.69 8.01 -23.13
CA CYS A 267 -10.66 8.57 -22.19
C CYS A 267 -10.97 7.57 -21.05
N LEU A 268 -10.45 7.84 -19.85
CA LEU A 268 -10.64 6.96 -18.69
C LEU A 268 -12.09 6.88 -18.23
N TYR A 269 -12.86 7.96 -18.40
CA TYR A 269 -14.30 7.93 -18.14
C TYR A 269 -14.98 6.88 -19.01
N THR A 270 -14.68 6.87 -20.32
CA THR A 270 -15.20 5.85 -21.24
C THR A 270 -14.70 4.45 -20.90
N VAL A 271 -13.43 4.30 -20.48
CA VAL A 271 -12.88 3.00 -20.00
C VAL A 271 -13.73 2.45 -18.86
N PHE A 272 -13.91 3.22 -17.79
CA PHE A 272 -14.65 2.76 -16.63
C PHE A 272 -16.14 2.59 -16.95
N LYS A 273 -16.74 3.48 -17.75
CA LYS A 273 -18.13 3.37 -18.18
C LYS A 273 -18.39 2.07 -18.93
N THR A 274 -17.62 1.80 -19.97
CA THR A 274 -17.76 0.57 -20.78
C THR A 274 -17.57 -0.69 -19.94
N TYR A 275 -16.66 -0.65 -18.96
CA TYR A 275 -16.44 -1.79 -18.08
C TYR A 275 -17.58 -2.00 -17.08
N LEU A 276 -18.03 -0.93 -16.41
CA LEU A 276 -19.13 -0.96 -15.45
C LEU A 276 -20.44 -1.37 -16.14
N ASP A 277 -20.74 -0.83 -17.33
CA ASP A 277 -21.90 -1.22 -18.13
C ASP A 277 -21.87 -2.73 -18.49
N ALA A 278 -20.68 -3.30 -18.71
CA ALA A 278 -20.50 -4.71 -19.06
C ALA A 278 -20.57 -5.68 -17.87
N ILE A 279 -20.35 -5.22 -16.64
CA ILE A 279 -20.47 -6.05 -15.41
C ILE A 279 -21.75 -5.78 -14.62
N GLU A 280 -22.38 -4.62 -14.85
CA GLU A 280 -23.57 -4.08 -14.20
C GLU A 280 -23.38 -3.82 -12.70
N SER A 281 -23.32 -4.85 -11.86
CA SER A 281 -23.30 -4.73 -10.38
C SER A 281 -22.46 -5.81 -9.69
N GLY A 282 -22.33 -5.78 -8.36
CA GLY A 282 -21.65 -6.84 -7.59
C GLY A 282 -20.15 -6.90 -7.82
N ILE A 283 -19.57 -8.12 -7.86
CA ILE A 283 -18.10 -8.30 -7.91
C ILE A 283 -17.51 -7.61 -9.14
N PHE A 284 -16.49 -6.77 -8.88
CA PHE A 284 -15.85 -5.93 -9.90
C PHE A 284 -15.08 -6.76 -10.93
N TYR A 285 -14.08 -7.53 -10.51
CA TYR A 285 -13.28 -8.35 -11.44
C TYR A 285 -13.90 -9.72 -11.71
N ARG A 286 -14.51 -9.83 -12.89
CA ARG A 286 -15.13 -11.05 -13.41
C ARG A 286 -14.32 -11.69 -14.53
N LYS A 287 -14.47 -12.99 -14.73
CA LYS A 287 -13.75 -13.72 -15.80
C LYS A 287 -14.14 -13.15 -17.18
N PRO A 288 -13.18 -12.69 -17.99
CA PRO A 288 -13.46 -12.20 -19.35
C PRO A 288 -13.95 -13.35 -20.24
N LEU A 289 -14.92 -13.06 -21.10
CA LEU A 289 -15.45 -13.98 -22.11
C LEU A 289 -14.90 -13.64 -23.50
N GLN A 290 -15.00 -14.60 -24.42
CA GLN A 290 -14.64 -14.40 -25.82
C GLN A 290 -15.73 -13.57 -26.55
N ASN A 291 -15.35 -12.99 -27.70
CA ASN A 291 -16.22 -12.26 -28.62
C ASN A 291 -16.80 -10.95 -28.04
N GLY A 292 -15.97 -9.90 -28.05
CA GLY A 292 -16.34 -8.55 -27.60
C GLY A 292 -16.03 -8.29 -26.13
N ILE A 293 -16.73 -7.30 -25.56
CA ILE A 293 -16.61 -6.88 -24.16
C ILE A 293 -17.75 -7.52 -23.37
N ARG A 294 -17.47 -8.64 -22.71
CA ARG A 294 -18.41 -9.46 -21.95
C ARG A 294 -17.70 -10.15 -20.79
N TYR A 295 -18.36 -10.23 -19.65
CA TYR A 295 -17.82 -10.85 -18.45
C TYR A 295 -18.80 -11.87 -17.88
N GLY A 296 -18.28 -13.03 -17.46
CA GLY A 296 -19.09 -14.05 -16.78
C GLY A 296 -19.41 -13.67 -15.33
N LYS A 297 -20.25 -14.46 -14.65
CA LYS A 297 -20.55 -14.24 -13.22
C LYS A 297 -19.40 -14.64 -12.28
N GLN A 298 -18.48 -15.48 -12.75
CA GLN A 298 -17.39 -16.01 -11.93
C GLN A 298 -16.33 -14.92 -11.65
N PRO A 299 -15.88 -14.76 -10.40
CA PRO A 299 -14.80 -13.84 -10.06
C PRO A 299 -13.46 -14.30 -10.62
N VAL A 300 -12.58 -13.35 -10.93
CA VAL A 300 -11.18 -13.67 -11.26
C VAL A 300 -10.47 -14.23 -10.03
N GLY A 301 -9.69 -15.29 -10.22
CA GLY A 301 -8.92 -15.91 -9.14
C GLY A 301 -7.92 -14.95 -8.48
N ILE A 302 -7.81 -15.02 -7.16
CA ILE A 302 -6.98 -14.08 -6.36
C ILE A 302 -5.49 -14.09 -6.75
N ASN A 303 -4.94 -15.25 -7.09
CA ASN A 303 -3.55 -15.36 -7.54
C ASN A 303 -3.35 -14.74 -8.92
N LYS A 304 -4.34 -14.88 -9.80
CA LYS A 304 -4.35 -14.26 -11.12
C LYS A 304 -4.41 -12.72 -11.00
N LEU A 305 -5.31 -12.19 -10.15
CA LEU A 305 -5.32 -10.76 -9.82
C LEU A 305 -4.00 -10.28 -9.24
N GLY A 306 -3.32 -11.11 -8.44
CA GLY A 306 -1.97 -10.80 -7.91
C GLY A 306 -0.89 -10.65 -8.98
N ASN A 307 -1.11 -11.21 -10.17
CA ASN A 307 -0.16 -11.22 -11.28
C ASN A 307 -0.55 -10.28 -12.44
N PHE A 308 -1.72 -9.64 -12.41
CA PHE A 308 -2.21 -8.80 -13.52
C PHE A 308 -1.20 -7.77 -14.02
N MET A 309 -0.59 -6.96 -13.13
CA MET A 309 0.42 -5.98 -13.56
C MET A 309 1.61 -6.67 -14.23
N LYS A 310 2.06 -7.80 -13.69
CA LYS A 310 3.18 -8.54 -14.26
C LYS A 310 2.81 -9.08 -15.65
N GLU A 311 1.63 -9.69 -15.78
CA GLU A 311 1.13 -10.26 -17.04
C GLU A 311 1.01 -9.19 -18.14
N MET A 312 0.40 -8.03 -17.84
CA MET A 312 0.21 -6.98 -18.84
C MET A 312 1.55 -6.32 -19.26
N CYS A 313 2.46 -6.08 -18.31
CA CYS A 313 3.79 -5.56 -18.64
C CYS A 313 4.62 -6.55 -19.46
N GLN A 314 4.52 -7.86 -19.17
CA GLN A 314 5.18 -8.90 -19.96
C GLN A 314 4.60 -9.00 -21.37
N GLN A 315 3.27 -8.92 -21.53
CA GLN A 315 2.61 -8.93 -22.84
C GLN A 315 3.02 -7.73 -23.72
N ALA A 316 3.27 -6.57 -23.11
CA ALA A 316 3.78 -5.39 -23.79
C ALA A 316 5.30 -5.37 -23.98
N GLY A 317 6.02 -6.44 -23.60
CA GLY A 317 7.47 -6.54 -23.75
C GLY A 317 8.28 -5.61 -22.84
N LEU A 318 7.70 -5.18 -21.72
CA LEU A 318 8.38 -4.28 -20.78
C LEU A 318 9.41 -5.04 -19.93
N VAL A 319 10.56 -4.41 -19.71
CA VAL A 319 11.66 -4.95 -18.90
C VAL A 319 11.71 -4.19 -17.58
N GLY A 320 11.47 -4.89 -16.47
CA GLY A 320 11.47 -4.30 -15.14
C GLY A 320 10.78 -5.18 -14.09
N ASN A 321 10.82 -4.76 -12.83
CA ASN A 321 10.14 -5.43 -11.74
C ASN A 321 8.72 -4.87 -11.55
N TYR A 322 7.81 -5.27 -12.43
CA TYR A 322 6.41 -4.84 -12.38
C TYR A 322 5.54 -5.76 -11.52
N THR A 323 4.86 -5.17 -10.53
CA THR A 323 3.89 -5.86 -9.65
C THR A 323 2.69 -4.95 -9.43
N ASN A 324 1.59 -5.43 -8.86
CA ASN A 324 0.43 -4.55 -8.58
C ASN A 324 0.79 -3.29 -7.77
N HIS A 325 1.90 -3.35 -7.02
CA HIS A 325 2.42 -2.19 -6.31
C HIS A 325 2.95 -1.07 -7.22
N SER A 326 3.39 -1.40 -8.43
CA SER A 326 3.86 -0.46 -9.46
C SER A 326 2.84 0.62 -9.77
N GLY A 327 1.54 0.30 -9.86
CA GLY A 327 0.52 1.32 -10.14
C GLY A 327 0.39 2.37 -9.03
N LYS A 328 0.37 1.94 -7.76
CA LYS A 328 0.42 2.88 -6.61
C LYS A 328 1.72 3.69 -6.62
N LYS A 329 2.84 3.09 -7.04
CA LYS A 329 4.13 3.76 -7.12
C LYS A 329 4.18 4.80 -8.23
N THR A 330 3.62 4.50 -9.40
CA THR A 330 3.39 5.46 -10.48
C THR A 330 2.53 6.62 -9.99
N CYS A 331 1.41 6.36 -9.29
CA CYS A 331 0.55 7.40 -8.71
C CYS A 331 1.35 8.44 -7.92
N ALA A 332 2.08 7.98 -6.90
CA ALA A 332 2.85 8.86 -6.03
C ALA A 332 4.02 9.56 -6.76
N THR A 333 4.69 8.83 -7.64
CA THR A 333 5.83 9.34 -8.42
C THR A 333 5.39 10.45 -9.36
N GLU A 334 4.32 10.24 -10.12
CA GLU A 334 3.81 11.23 -11.07
C GLU A 334 3.25 12.46 -10.37
N MET A 335 2.52 12.31 -9.26
CA MET A 335 2.08 13.46 -8.46
C MET A 335 3.28 14.27 -7.96
N TYR A 336 4.33 13.63 -7.45
CA TYR A 336 5.54 14.30 -6.98
C TYR A 336 6.27 15.04 -8.11
N ARG A 337 6.46 14.39 -9.27
CA ARG A 337 7.12 14.99 -10.44
C ARG A 337 6.36 16.18 -11.01
N ASN A 338 5.02 16.18 -10.87
CA ASN A 338 4.15 17.29 -11.26
C ASN A 338 3.91 18.30 -10.11
N GLY A 339 4.81 18.35 -9.13
CA GLY A 339 4.82 19.40 -8.10
C GLY A 339 3.68 19.34 -7.08
N GLN A 340 2.95 18.22 -6.98
CA GLN A 340 1.91 18.07 -5.96
C GLN A 340 2.55 17.98 -4.57
N ASP A 341 1.88 18.58 -3.58
CA ASP A 341 2.35 18.57 -2.20
C ASP A 341 2.25 17.18 -1.57
N GLU A 342 3.02 16.99 -0.50
CA GLU A 342 3.14 15.69 0.17
C GLU A 342 1.83 15.24 0.83
N GLN A 343 1.01 16.16 1.33
CA GLN A 343 -0.28 15.84 1.94
C GLN A 343 -1.24 15.30 0.87
N SER A 344 -1.35 15.96 -0.28
CA SER A 344 -2.16 15.50 -1.41
C SER A 344 -1.75 14.10 -1.88
N ILE A 345 -0.44 13.82 -1.95
CA ILE A 345 0.09 12.49 -2.29
C ILE A 345 -0.31 11.47 -1.22
N MET A 346 -0.14 11.80 0.05
CA MET A 346 -0.49 10.90 1.16
C MET A 346 -1.98 10.57 1.18
N GLU A 347 -2.86 11.56 0.98
CA GLU A 347 -4.31 11.40 0.89
C GLU A 347 -4.70 10.49 -0.28
N ARG A 348 -4.14 10.74 -1.48
CA ARG A 348 -4.39 9.93 -2.67
C ARG A 348 -3.93 8.48 -2.49
N THR A 349 -2.75 8.30 -1.91
CA THR A 349 -2.09 6.99 -1.80
C THR A 349 -2.49 6.22 -0.53
N GLY A 350 -3.06 6.88 0.47
CA GLY A 350 -3.39 6.31 1.78
C GLY A 350 -2.16 6.05 2.66
N HIS A 351 -1.07 6.82 2.51
CA HIS A 351 0.06 6.75 3.44
C HIS A 351 -0.25 7.52 4.72
N ARG A 352 0.14 6.94 5.86
CA ARG A 352 -0.07 7.55 7.19
C ARG A 352 1.18 8.18 7.79
N SER A 353 2.34 7.84 7.24
CA SER A 353 3.64 8.39 7.64
C SER A 353 4.27 9.04 6.42
N VAL A 354 4.87 10.19 6.68
CA VAL A 354 5.63 10.98 5.72
C VAL A 354 6.83 10.19 5.21
N GLU A 355 7.54 9.52 6.10
CA GLU A 355 8.71 8.68 5.80
C GLU A 355 8.32 7.56 4.83
N ALA A 356 7.17 6.91 5.05
CA ALA A 356 6.65 5.89 4.16
C ALA A 356 6.28 6.44 2.78
N CYS A 357 5.77 7.68 2.71
CA CYS A 357 5.42 8.33 1.46
C CYS A 357 6.68 8.73 0.64
N ARG A 358 7.72 9.23 1.31
CA ARG A 358 8.96 9.70 0.68
C ARG A 358 9.68 8.62 -0.13
N VAL A 359 9.54 7.35 0.23
CA VAL A 359 10.06 6.20 -0.54
C VAL A 359 9.52 6.16 -1.98
N TYR A 360 8.37 6.78 -2.24
CA TYR A 360 7.74 6.82 -3.55
C TYR A 360 8.01 8.11 -4.34
N LYS A 361 8.73 9.09 -3.75
CA LYS A 361 9.05 10.38 -4.39
C LYS A 361 10.28 10.22 -5.29
N ILE A 362 10.11 9.46 -6.37
CA ILE A 362 11.18 9.16 -7.33
C ILE A 362 11.39 10.35 -8.26
N LYS A 363 12.59 10.91 -8.24
CA LYS A 363 12.99 11.99 -9.15
C LYS A 363 12.99 11.52 -10.60
N SER A 364 12.64 12.39 -11.54
CA SER A 364 12.89 12.10 -12.95
C SER A 364 14.38 12.25 -13.27
N ASP A 365 14.81 11.75 -14.42
CA ASP A 365 16.21 11.90 -14.85
C ASP A 365 16.55 13.37 -15.11
N GLU A 366 15.59 14.18 -15.55
CA GLU A 366 15.72 15.63 -15.71
C GLU A 366 15.96 16.31 -14.36
N MET A 367 15.18 15.96 -13.34
CA MET A 367 15.39 16.49 -11.98
C MET A 367 16.76 16.07 -11.42
N GLN A 368 17.21 14.85 -11.71
CA GLN A 368 18.55 14.40 -11.31
C GLN A 368 19.64 15.19 -12.04
N LYS A 369 19.52 15.38 -13.36
CA LYS A 369 20.45 16.20 -14.15
C LYS A 369 20.56 17.63 -13.63
N GLN A 370 19.44 18.24 -13.25
CA GLN A 370 19.44 19.58 -12.64
C GLN A 370 20.21 19.59 -11.31
N ILE A 371 19.99 18.61 -10.43
CA ILE A 371 20.74 18.49 -9.17
C ILE A 371 22.23 18.30 -9.46
N SER A 372 22.58 17.38 -10.37
CA SER A 372 23.96 17.12 -10.76
C SER A 372 24.64 18.38 -11.30
N SER A 373 23.97 19.16 -12.16
CA SER A 373 24.55 20.37 -12.75
C SER A 373 24.95 21.45 -11.72
N VAL A 374 24.29 21.49 -10.56
CA VAL A 374 24.62 22.43 -9.47
C VAL A 374 25.82 21.94 -8.66
N LEU A 375 26.12 20.64 -8.71
CA LEU A 375 27.23 20.01 -7.99
C LEU A 375 28.48 19.86 -8.85
N GLU A 376 28.40 20.17 -10.15
CA GLU A 376 29.55 20.13 -11.06
C GLU A 376 30.64 21.09 -10.62
N ALA A 377 31.90 20.72 -10.93
CA ALA A 377 33.03 21.58 -10.64
C ALA A 377 32.90 22.92 -11.39
N PRO A 378 33.29 24.06 -10.78
CA PRO A 378 33.30 25.33 -11.47
C PRO A 378 34.16 25.20 -12.74
N ILE A 379 33.60 25.59 -13.89
CA ILE A 379 34.38 25.68 -15.12
C ILE A 379 35.41 26.79 -14.91
N SER A 380 36.68 26.41 -14.74
CA SER A 380 37.80 27.35 -14.77
C SER A 380 37.79 28.01 -16.14
N ALA A 381 37.58 29.32 -16.18
CA ALA A 381 37.58 30.10 -17.41
C ALA A 381 39.00 30.19 -18.00
N LYS A 382 39.51 29.08 -18.55
CA LYS A 382 40.69 29.02 -19.43
C LYS A 382 40.57 27.79 -20.32
N GLU A 383 39.80 27.90 -21.40
CA GLU A 383 40.09 27.28 -22.69
C GLU A 383 39.23 27.98 -23.75
N ASN A 384 39.90 28.60 -24.73
CA ASN A 384 39.37 29.56 -25.70
C ASN A 384 38.49 28.91 -26.78
N SER A 385 37.42 29.60 -27.22
CA SER A 385 37.20 29.89 -28.65
C SER A 385 36.10 30.95 -28.89
N GLU A 386 36.54 32.04 -29.52
CA GLU A 386 35.89 33.04 -30.39
C GLU A 386 34.65 33.88 -29.98
N PRO A 387 34.65 35.20 -30.32
CA PRO A 387 33.60 36.13 -29.91
C PRO A 387 32.43 36.14 -30.92
N VAL A 388 31.25 35.71 -30.50
CA VAL A 388 30.01 36.05 -31.21
C VAL A 388 29.48 37.38 -30.66
N CYS A 389 29.66 38.42 -31.47
CA CYS A 389 29.06 39.74 -31.29
C CYS A 389 27.53 39.66 -31.27
N LYS A 390 26.90 40.05 -30.15
CA LYS A 390 25.53 40.56 -30.16
C LYS A 390 25.48 41.86 -29.36
N LYS A 391 25.36 42.96 -30.10
CA LYS A 391 25.02 44.29 -29.58
C LYS A 391 23.66 44.21 -28.88
N ALA A 392 23.60 44.59 -27.61
CA ALA A 392 22.38 45.05 -26.97
C ALA A 392 22.65 46.43 -26.35
N LYS A 393 22.06 47.47 -26.95
CA LYS A 393 21.94 48.81 -26.38
C LYS A 393 20.97 48.72 -25.21
N ILE A 394 21.40 49.12 -24.01
CA ILE A 394 20.48 49.62 -22.98
C ILE A 394 21.07 50.91 -22.43
N SER A 395 20.29 51.98 -22.61
CA SER A 395 20.55 53.34 -22.18
C SER A 395 20.53 53.45 -20.65
N ALA A 396 21.50 54.18 -20.12
CA ALA A 396 21.59 54.56 -18.72
C ALA A 396 20.47 55.54 -18.33
N SER A 397 19.91 55.36 -17.14
CA SER A 397 19.63 56.47 -16.22
C SER A 397 19.66 55.97 -14.77
N SER A 398 20.57 56.53 -13.98
CA SER A 398 20.54 56.58 -12.50
C SER A 398 20.10 58.01 -12.10
N PRO A 399 19.68 58.34 -10.86
CA PRO A 399 20.52 58.27 -9.62
C PRO A 399 19.70 58.14 -8.29
N PRO A 400 20.23 58.42 -7.07
CA PRO A 400 21.52 58.05 -6.45
C PRO A 400 21.38 57.33 -5.07
N LEU A 401 22.54 56.87 -4.59
CA LEU A 401 22.87 56.19 -3.33
C LEU A 401 22.55 56.96 -2.01
N LYS A 402 22.33 56.21 -0.92
CA LYS A 402 23.13 56.18 0.33
C LYS A 402 22.45 55.32 1.41
N ASP A 403 23.08 54.24 1.87
CA ASP A 403 23.30 54.09 3.31
C ASP A 403 24.48 53.16 3.61
N THR A 404 25.34 53.64 4.48
CA THR A 404 26.61 53.10 4.92
C THR A 404 26.42 52.44 6.26
N ARG A 405 26.60 51.11 6.34
CA ARG A 405 26.94 50.42 7.60
C ARG A 405 27.38 48.98 7.31
N PHE A 406 28.58 48.84 6.75
CA PHE A 406 29.29 47.57 6.73
C PHE A 406 30.80 47.88 6.74
N ASN A 407 31.31 48.24 7.91
CA ASN A 407 32.74 48.23 8.25
C ASN A 407 32.91 48.62 9.71
N GLU A 408 32.75 47.64 10.59
CA GLU A 408 33.40 47.58 11.90
C GLU A 408 33.10 46.20 12.47
N PHE A 409 34.03 45.26 12.31
CA PHE A 409 34.32 44.11 13.20
C PHE A 409 35.30 43.15 12.48
N ILE A 410 36.45 43.68 12.05
CA ILE A 410 37.64 42.87 11.77
C ILE A 410 38.75 43.49 12.59
N ASN A 411 39.04 42.88 13.75
CA ASN A 411 40.36 42.70 14.36
C ASN A 411 40.23 42.56 15.88
N THR A 412 40.27 41.32 16.38
CA THR A 412 40.93 40.97 17.65
C THR A 412 41.03 39.43 17.75
N CYS A 413 42.28 38.93 17.67
CA CYS A 413 42.84 37.71 18.30
C CYS A 413 42.17 36.35 17.98
N GLY A 414 42.81 35.27 17.50
CA GLY A 414 44.20 34.81 17.35
C GLY A 414 44.14 33.31 16.94
N PRO A 415 45.26 32.64 16.60
CA PRO A 415 45.24 31.32 15.97
C PRO A 415 44.97 30.17 16.96
N VAL A 416 44.07 29.25 16.62
CA VAL A 416 43.86 28.00 17.37
C VAL A 416 44.54 26.84 16.64
N HIS A 417 45.56 26.26 17.28
CA HIS A 417 46.30 25.08 16.84
C HIS A 417 45.45 23.81 16.96
N PHE A 418 45.44 22.98 15.91
CA PHE A 418 45.04 21.57 15.98
C PHE A 418 46.30 20.70 15.97
N ASN A 419 46.56 20.02 17.08
CA ASN A 419 47.66 19.06 17.21
C ASN A 419 47.20 17.63 16.85
N ASN A 420 48.05 16.96 16.07
CA ASN A 420 48.21 15.51 15.88
C ASN A 420 47.13 14.72 15.11
N CYS A 421 47.39 14.52 13.82
CA CYS A 421 47.23 13.23 13.12
C CYS A 421 48.21 13.15 11.94
N LYS A 422 49.26 12.33 12.04
CA LYS A 422 50.09 11.91 10.89
C LYS A 422 49.51 10.60 10.34
N PHE A 423 49.17 10.57 9.05
CA PHE A 423 48.91 9.34 8.31
C PHE A 423 50.17 8.98 7.52
N THR A 424 50.74 7.82 7.81
CA THR A 424 51.79 7.21 6.98
C THR A 424 51.13 6.07 6.22
N PHE A 425 51.14 6.16 4.89
CA PHE A 425 50.77 5.04 4.02
C PHE A 425 52.00 4.14 3.86
N MET A 426 51.83 2.84 4.14
CA MET A 426 52.63 1.77 3.54
C MET A 426 51.71 0.87 2.75
#